data_AF-A0A524HY87-F1
#
_entry.id   AF-A0A524HY87-F1
#
_cell.length_a   1.000
_cell.length_b   1.000
_cell.length_c   1.000
_cell.angle_alpha   90.00
_cell.angle_beta   90.00
_cell.angle_gamma   90.00
#
_symmetry.space_group_name_H-M   'P 1'
#
loop_
_entity.id
_entity.type
_entity.pdbx_description
1 polymer ?
#
loop_
_entity_poly.entity_id
_entity_poly.type
_entity_poly.pdbx_seq_one_letter_code
_entity_poly.pdbx_strand_id
1 'polypeptide(L)'
;AEADGKTFRGGVELINRMLQSLLVKNGVHPITLKDRAFDPNLHHAMTVEESENVQEPEVAEELQKGYMHHTRLLRPTMVKVRVPKKGQ
;
A
#
# COMPACT_ATOMS: atom_id res chain seq x y z
N ALA A 1 -2.61 6.63 -38.20
CA ALA A 1 -3.51 6.00 -37.23
C ALA A 1 -2.97 6.28 -35.84
N GLU A 2 -3.41 7.37 -35.21
CA GLU A 2 -3.06 7.64 -33.81
C GLU A 2 -3.76 6.59 -32.97
N ALA A 3 -2.99 5.77 -32.24
CA ALA A 3 -3.56 4.88 -31.26
C ALA A 3 -4.24 5.75 -30.20
N ASP A 4 -5.57 5.72 -30.18
CA ASP A 4 -6.40 6.49 -29.26
C ASP A 4 -6.01 6.13 -27.82
N GLY A 5 -5.32 7.05 -27.11
CA GLY A 5 -4.73 6.78 -25.80
C GLY A 5 -5.74 6.33 -24.75
N LYS A 6 -7.03 6.62 -24.94
CA LYS A 6 -8.12 6.13 -24.08
C LYS A 6 -8.38 4.65 -24.30
N THR A 7 -8.34 4.19 -25.55
CA THR A 7 -8.48 2.77 -25.89
C THR A 7 -7.33 1.94 -25.32
N PHE A 8 -6.09 2.44 -25.45
CA PHE A 8 -4.92 1.79 -24.87
C PHE A 8 -5.02 1.71 -23.34
N ARG A 9 -5.35 2.84 -22.67
CA ARG A 9 -5.56 2.88 -21.22
C ARG A 9 -6.64 1.89 -20.77
N GLY A 10 -7.77 1.84 -21.47
CA GLY A 10 -8.87 0.92 -21.17
C GLY A 10 -8.44 -0.55 -21.26
N GLY A 11 -7.62 -0.91 -22.25
CA GLY A 11 -7.02 -2.24 -22.37
C GLY A 11 -6.13 -2.59 -21.18
N VAL A 12 -5.24 -1.67 -20.77
CA VAL A 12 -4.36 -1.86 -19.61
C VAL A 12 -5.16 -2.00 -18.32
N GLU A 13 -6.21 -1.20 -18.13
CA GLU A 13 -7.10 -1.30 -16.96
C GLU A 13 -7.84 -2.63 -16.91
N LEU A 14 -8.25 -3.18 -18.07
CA LEU A 14 -8.86 -4.50 -18.15
C LEU A 14 -7.88 -5.59 -17.71
N ILE A 15 -6.66 -5.58 -18.24
CA ILE A 15 -5.60 -6.54 -17.88
C ILE A 15 -5.29 -6.45 -16.39
N ASN A 16 -5.17 -5.24 -15.84
CA ASN A 16 -4.92 -5.04 -14.42
C ASN A 16 -6.04 -5.64 -13.55
N ARG A 17 -7.31 -5.44 -13.91
CA ARG A 17 -8.45 -6.05 -13.19
C ARG A 17 -8.45 -7.57 -13.27
N MET A 18 -8.12 -8.14 -14.43
CA MET A 18 -7.99 -9.59 -14.60
C MET A 18 -6.87 -10.15 -13.72
N LEU A 19 -5.71 -9.49 -13.70
CA LEU A 19 -4.58 -9.87 -12.85
C LEU A 19 -4.96 -9.83 -11.36
N GLN A 20 -5.57 -8.74 -10.90
CA GLN A 20 -6.03 -8.61 -9.52
C GLN A 20 -7.03 -9.71 -9.15
N SER A 21 -7.95 -10.04 -10.06
CA SER A 21 -8.93 -11.13 -9.85
C SER A 21 -8.25 -12.49 -9.74
N LEU A 22 -7.22 -12.75 -10.54
CA LEU A 22 -6.44 -14.00 -10.47
C LEU A 22 -5.65 -14.08 -9.17
N LEU A 23 -5.03 -12.99 -8.72
CA LEU A 23 -4.32 -12.93 -7.44
C LEU A 23 -5.24 -13.28 -6.27
N VAL A 24 -6.43 -12.65 -6.21
CA VAL A 24 -7.43 -12.93 -5.18
C VAL A 24 -7.90 -14.39 -5.22
N LYS A 25 -8.14 -14.95 -6.41
CA LYS A 25 -8.51 -16.38 -6.56
C LYS A 25 -7.44 -17.34 -6.06
N ASN A 26 -6.18 -16.95 -6.11
CA ASN A 26 -5.05 -17.73 -5.59
C ASN A 26 -4.73 -17.39 -4.12
N GLY A 27 -5.61 -16.65 -3.42
CA GLY A 27 -5.44 -16.29 -2.01
C GLY A 27 -4.41 -15.20 -1.76
N VAL A 28 -4.04 -14.42 -2.78
CA VAL A 28 -3.23 -13.21 -2.62
C VAL A 28 -4.15 -12.01 -2.37
N HIS A 29 -4.01 -11.38 -1.21
CA HIS A 29 -4.80 -10.22 -0.81
C HIS A 29 -3.91 -9.01 -0.52
N PRO A 30 -4.32 -7.80 -0.93
CA PRO A 30 -3.60 -6.59 -0.55
C PRO A 30 -3.72 -6.35 0.97
N ILE A 31 -2.65 -5.85 1.57
CA ILE A 31 -2.64 -5.41 2.97
C ILE A 31 -3.49 -4.15 3.07
N THR A 32 -4.48 -4.13 3.97
CA THR A 32 -5.33 -2.97 4.19
C THR A 32 -4.82 -2.20 5.40
N LEU A 33 -4.55 -0.91 5.21
CA LEU A 33 -4.20 0.02 6.28
C LEU A 33 -5.48 0.43 7.03
N LYS A 34 -5.99 -0.44 7.90
CA LYS A 34 -7.09 -0.06 8.79
C LYS A 34 -6.57 0.92 9.84
N ASP A 35 -7.27 2.05 10.00
CA ASP A 35 -7.02 3.07 11.03
C ASP A 35 -5.64 3.75 10.98
N ARG A 36 -4.90 3.59 9.87
CA ARG A 36 -3.54 4.14 9.69
C ARG A 36 -2.55 3.73 10.78
N ALA A 37 -2.80 2.67 11.54
CA ALA A 37 -1.83 2.19 12.52
C ALA A 37 -0.59 1.61 11.82
N PHE A 38 0.60 1.97 12.28
CA PHE A 38 1.85 1.41 11.75
C PHE A 38 2.23 0.11 12.48
N ASP A 39 2.19 -1.02 11.76
CA ASP A 39 2.73 -2.31 12.24
C ASP A 39 4.07 -2.65 11.54
N PRO A 40 5.20 -2.75 12.28
CA PRO A 40 6.50 -3.13 11.73
C PRO A 40 6.55 -4.52 11.07
N ASN A 41 5.64 -5.43 11.42
CA ASN A 41 5.60 -6.77 10.82
C ASN A 41 4.96 -6.75 9.42
N LEU A 42 4.09 -5.78 9.15
CA LEU A 42 3.32 -5.69 7.91
C LEU A 42 3.78 -4.54 7.01
N HIS A 43 4.44 -3.54 7.60
CA HIS A 43 4.80 -2.30 6.94
C HIS A 43 6.30 -2.03 6.98
N HIS A 44 6.81 -1.48 5.89
CA HIS A 44 8.17 -1.02 5.76
C HIS A 44 8.19 0.51 5.66
N ALA A 45 8.70 1.17 6.70
CA ALA A 45 8.78 2.62 6.76
C ALA A 45 9.93 3.13 5.87
N MET A 46 9.58 3.78 4.75
CA MET A 46 10.59 4.38 3.86
C MET A 46 10.98 5.79 4.27
N THR A 47 10.07 6.52 4.90
CA THR A 47 10.29 7.89 5.35
C THR A 47 9.52 8.11 6.63
N VAL A 48 10.15 8.81 7.57
CA VAL A 48 9.56 9.17 8.85
C VAL A 48 9.44 10.69 8.88
N GLU A 49 8.24 11.18 9.16
CA GLU A 49 7.95 12.61 9.37
C GLU A 49 7.58 12.85 10.82
N GLU A 50 8.11 13.91 11.41
CA GLU A 50 7.72 14.34 12.73
C GLU A 50 6.41 15.14 12.65
N SER A 51 5.44 14.80 13.50
CA SER A 51 4.19 15.55 13.60
C SER A 51 3.79 15.74 15.06
N GLU A 52 3.28 16.92 15.38
CA GLU A 52 2.76 17.26 16.71
C GLU A 52 1.31 16.75 16.89
N ASN A 53 0.68 16.30 15.80
CA ASN A 53 -0.72 15.86 15.77
C ASN A 53 -0.89 14.35 16.02
N VAL A 54 0.19 13.61 16.25
CA VAL A 54 0.16 12.14 16.43
C VAL A 54 0.78 11.78 17.77
N GLN A 55 0.12 10.88 18.50
CA GLN A 55 0.60 10.39 19.80
C GLN A 55 1.41 9.10 19.65
N GLU A 56 1.17 8.36 18.57
CA GLU A 56 1.78 7.07 18.25
C GLU A 56 2.20 7.04 16.76
N PRO A 57 3.10 6.12 16.35
CA PRO A 57 3.48 5.98 14.95
C PRO A 57 2.28 5.61 14.06
N GLU A 58 1.93 6.48 13.11
CA GLU A 58 0.84 6.24 12.16
C GLU A 58 1.35 6.27 10.71
N VAL A 59 0.65 5.59 9.81
CA VAL A 59 0.90 5.63 8.38
C VAL A 59 0.30 6.92 7.79
N ALA A 60 1.18 7.82 7.37
CA ALA A 60 0.83 9.06 6.70
C ALA A 60 0.32 8.81 5.27
N GLU A 61 1.05 7.97 4.53
CA GLU A 61 0.80 7.67 3.13
C GLU A 61 1.27 6.26 2.75
N GLU A 62 0.48 5.58 1.92
CA GLU A 62 0.87 4.34 1.26
C GLU A 62 1.61 4.65 -0.04
N LEU A 63 2.91 4.37 -0.08
CA LEU A 63 3.73 4.54 -1.29
C LEU A 63 3.58 3.34 -2.22
N GLN A 64 3.46 2.15 -1.64
CA GLN A 64 3.26 0.92 -2.40
C GLN A 64 2.51 -0.14 -1.60
N LYS A 65 1.47 -0.70 -2.24
CA LYS A 65 0.67 -1.81 -1.72
C LYS A 65 1.51 -3.03 -1.37
N GLY A 66 1.37 -3.48 -0.13
CA GLY A 66 1.82 -4.79 0.31
C GLY A 66 0.78 -5.87 -0.01
N TYR A 67 1.22 -7.12 0.02
CA TYR A 67 0.38 -8.27 -0.29
C TYR A 67 0.65 -9.41 0.70
N MET A 68 -0.41 -10.12 1.06
CA MET A 68 -0.37 -11.37 1.83
C MET A 68 -0.83 -12.51 0.94
N HIS A 69 -0.18 -13.66 1.06
CA HIS A 69 -0.65 -14.90 0.46
C HIS A 69 -1.19 -15.78 1.58
N HIS A 70 -2.52 -15.94 1.63
CA HIS A 70 -3.24 -16.53 2.75
C HIS A 70 -2.87 -15.85 4.08
N THR A 71 -2.14 -16.54 4.95
CA THR A 71 -1.69 -16.03 6.26
C THR A 71 -0.23 -15.57 6.26
N ARG A 72 0.50 -15.74 5.14
CA ARG A 72 1.91 -15.41 5.04
C ARG A 72 2.10 -14.06 4.36
N LEU A 73 2.94 -13.21 4.96
CA LEU A 73 3.39 -11.97 4.32
C LEU A 73 4.19 -12.30 3.05
N LEU A 74 3.68 -11.88 1.90
CA LEU A 74 4.40 -12.02 0.63
C LEU A 74 5.30 -10.80 0.41
N ARG A 75 4.76 -9.62 0.71
CA ARG A 75 5.46 -8.35 0.58
C ARG A 75 4.90 -7.33 1.57
N PRO A 76 5.76 -6.63 2.34
CA PRO A 76 5.33 -5.55 3.20
C PRO A 76 4.85 -4.34 2.40
N THR A 77 3.91 -3.59 2.96
CA THR A 77 3.47 -2.30 2.41
C THR A 77 4.54 -1.27 2.66
N MET A 78 4.96 -0.55 1.61
CA MET A 78 5.90 0.55 1.80
C MET A 78 5.10 1.80 2.13
N VAL A 79 5.44 2.40 3.26
CA VAL A 79 4.66 3.48 3.85
C VAL A 79 5.56 4.63 4.29
N LYS A 80 4.98 5.81 4.28
CA LYS A 80 5.49 6.99 4.98
C LYS A 80 4.84 7.03 6.36
N VAL A 81 5.63 7.14 7.41
CA VAL A 81 5.17 7.08 8.80
C VAL A 81 5.29 8.46 9.44
N ARG A 82 4.29 8.86 10.22
CA ARG A 82 4.39 10.01 11.13
C ARG A 82 4.69 9.53 12.53
N VAL A 83 5.65 10.16 13.19
CA VAL A 83 5.99 9.92 14.59
C VAL A 83 5.76 11.18 15.41
N PRO A 84 5.41 11.06 16.71
CA PRO A 84 5.31 12.21 17.60
C PRO A 84 6.66 12.93 17.61
N LYS A 85 6.61 14.25 17.42
CA LYS A 85 7.78 15.11 17.60
C LYS A 85 8.18 15.05 19.07
N LYS A 86 9.19 14.24 19.42
CA LYS A 86 9.76 14.27 20.76
C LYS A 86 10.52 15.59 20.88
N GLY A 87 9.91 16.54 21.59
CA GLY A 87 10.64 17.70 22.08
C GLY A 87 11.90 17.23 22.79
N GLN A 88 13.04 17.83 22.43
CA GLN A 88 14.22 17.85 23.28
C GLN A 88 13.88 18.50 24.63
#